data_AF-X1NN61-F1
#
_entry.id   AF-X1NN61-F1
#
_cell.length_a   1.000
_cell.length_b   1.000
_cell.length_c   1.000
_cell.angle_alpha   90.00
_cell.angle_beta   90.00
_cell.angle_gamma   90.00
#
_symmetry.space_group_name_H-M   'P 1'
#
loop_
_entity.id
_entity.type
_entity.pdbx_description
1 polymer ?
#
loop_
_entity_poly.entity_id
_entity_poly.type
_entity_poly.pdbx_seq_one_letter_code
_entity_poly.pdbx_strand_id
1 'polypeptide(L)' 'LEPCCHFGKTPPCTEQIIKSKIAKVFIAMLDPSKHACGKGAKQLKNAGIE' A
#
# COMPACT_ATOMS: atom_id res chain seq x y z
N LEU A 1 0.39 0.26 9.97
CA LEU A 1 0.96 -0.92 9.29
C LEU A 1 0.95 -0.65 7.79
N GLU A 2 1.91 -1.16 7.04
CA GLU A 2 1.95 -0.98 5.58
C GLU A 2 0.69 -1.56 4.91
N PRO A 3 0.07 -0.82 3.98
CA PRO A 3 -1.10 -1.31 3.27
C PRO A 3 -0.74 -2.50 2.38
N CYS A 4 -1.57 -3.54 2.42
CA CYS A 4 -1.34 -4.75 1.63
C CYS A 4 -1.39 -4.46 0.13
N CYS A 5 -0.50 -5.12 -0.61
CA CYS A 5 -0.30 -4.95 -2.05
C CYS A 5 -0.50 -6.25 -2.85
N HIS A 6 -1.01 -7.31 -2.21
CA HIS A 6 -1.26 -8.59 -2.85
C HIS A 6 -2.76 -8.84 -3.00
N PHE A 7 -3.14 -9.60 -4.02
CA PHE A 7 -4.52 -10.04 -4.21
C PHE A 7 -4.78 -11.30 -3.38
N GLY A 8 -5.72 -11.20 -2.45
CA GLY A 8 -6.23 -12.32 -1.68
C GLY A 8 -7.71 -12.55 -1.99
N LYS A 9 -8.53 -12.76 -0.96
CA LYS A 9 -9.99 -12.79 -1.09
C LYS A 9 -10.60 -11.41 -1.37
N THR A 10 -9.93 -10.36 -0.88
CA THR A 10 -10.29 -8.96 -1.12
C THR A 10 -9.21 -8.28 -1.96
N PRO A 11 -9.55 -7.22 -2.72
CA PRO A 11 -8.57 -6.42 -3.43
C PRO A 11 -7.58 -5.75 -2.45
N PRO A 12 -6.36 -5.43 -2.91
CA PRO A 12 -5.33 -4.84 -2.07
C PRO A 12 -5.72 -3.44 -1.59
N CYS A 13 -5.34 -3.11 -0.35
CA CYS A 13 -5.58 -1.79 0.24
C CYS A 13 -4.90 -0.69 -0.58
N THR A 14 -3.72 -0.95 -1.15
CA THR A 14 -3.00 0.04 -1.98
C THR A 14 -3.82 0.48 -3.19
N GLU A 15 -4.58 -0.44 -3.82
CA GLU A 15 -5.41 -0.10 -4.98
C GLU A 15 -6.59 0.80 -4.58
N GLN A 16 -7.21 0.52 -3.43
CA GLN A 16 -8.30 1.37 -2.92
C GLN A 16 -7.79 2.78 -2.58
N ILE A 17 -6.63 2.89 -1.94
CA ILE A 17 -5.98 4.18 -1.63
C ILE A 17 -5.72 4.99 -2.90
N ILE A 18 -5.18 4.34 -3.95
CA ILE A 18 -4.92 4.98 -5.24
C ILE A 18 -6.23 5.42 -5.91
N LYS A 19 -7.25 4.56 -5.91
CA LYS A 19 -8.57 4.86 -6.48
C LYS A 19 -9.26 6.03 -5.76
N SER A 20 -9.08 6.14 -4.44
CA SER A 20 -9.57 7.24 -3.62
C SER A 20 -8.82 8.56 -3.85
N LYS A 21 -7.75 8.57 -4.67
CA LYS A 21 -6.93 9.76 -4.96
C LYS A 21 -6.39 10.44 -3.70
N ILE A 22 -5.98 9.64 -2.73
CA ILE A 22 -5.37 10.14 -1.49
C ILE A 22 -4.00 10.73 -1.85
N ALA A 23 -3.74 11.97 -1.39
CA ALA A 23 -2.51 12.68 -1.72
C ALA A 23 -1.29 12.21 -0.88
N LYS A 24 -1.54 11.77 0.37
CA LYS A 24 -0.48 11.42 1.32
C LYS A 24 -0.90 10.31 2.26
N VAL A 25 -0.02 9.34 2.52
CA VAL A 25 -0.25 8.19 3.40
C VAL A 25 0.91 8.00 4.36
N PHE A 26 0.62 8.10 5.65
CA PHE A 26 1.61 7.85 6.70
C PHE A 26 1.60 6.38 7.12
N ILE A 27 2.73 5.69 6.95
CA ILE A 27 2.89 4.28 7.34
C ILE A 27 3.74 4.22 8.61
N ALA A 28 3.11 3.85 9.74
CA ALA A 28 3.79 3.77 11.03
C ALA A 28 4.87 2.66 11.10
N MET A 29 4.65 1.55 10.38
CA MET A 29 5.57 0.40 10.38
C MET A 29 5.41 -0.36 9.07
N LEU A 30 6.53 -0.78 8.48
CA LEU A 30 6.54 -1.68 7.32
C LEU A 30 6.02 -3.05 7.71
N ASP A 31 5.26 -3.67 6.82
CA ASP A 31 4.69 -4.98 7.12
C ASP A 31 5.78 -6.07 6.98
N PRO A 32 6.07 -6.86 8.03
CA PRO A 32 7.16 -7.82 8.04
C PRO A 32 6.88 -9.09 7.21
N SER A 33 5.66 -9.27 6.70
CA SER A 33 5.32 -10.43 5.88
C SER A 33 6.09 -10.40 4.56
N LYS A 34 6.48 -11.58 4.06
CA LYS A 34 7.14 -11.71 2.75
C LYS A 34 6.29 -11.17 1.58
N HIS A 35 4.98 -11.01 1.81
CA HIS A 35 4.02 -10.58 0.79
C HIS A 35 4.00 -9.06 0.63
N ALA A 36 4.16 -8.28 1.70
CA ALA A 36 4.21 -6.82 1.67
C ALA A 36 5.65 -6.31 1.72
N CYS A 37 6.36 -6.40 2.85
CA CYS A 37 7.80 -6.08 2.98
C CYS A 37 8.26 -4.85 2.16
N GLY A 38 7.56 -3.72 2.30
CA GLY A 38 7.86 -2.46 1.61
C GLY A 38 7.31 -2.33 0.19
N LYS A 39 6.73 -3.38 -0.40
CA LYS A 39 6.15 -3.35 -1.75
C LYS A 39 4.91 -2.46 -1.80
N GLY A 40 4.10 -2.43 -0.75
CA GLY A 40 2.91 -1.58 -0.69
C GLY A 40 3.27 -0.10 -0.64
N ALA A 41 4.25 0.27 0.20
CA ALA A 41 4.78 1.63 0.24
C ALA A 41 5.36 2.05 -1.12
N LYS A 42 6.12 1.16 -1.79
CA LYS A 42 6.68 1.43 -3.12
C LYS A 42 5.59 1.61 -4.19
N GLN A 43 4.53 0.81 -4.14
CA GLN A 43 3.42 0.92 -5.08
C GLN A 43 2.69 2.26 -4.93
N LEU A 44 2.43 2.72 -3.70
CA LEU A 44 1.83 4.03 -3.45
C LEU A 44 2.72 5.16 -3.96
N LYS A 45 4.03 5.09 -3.69
CA LYS A 45 4.99 6.09 -4.16
C LYS A 45 5.07 6.16 -5.69
N ASN A 46 5.04 5.02 -6.36
CA ASN A 46 5.00 4.95 -7.83
C ASN A 46 3.69 5.52 -8.42
N ALA A 47 2.60 5.49 -7.65
CA ALA A 47 1.33 6.12 -8.02
C ALA A 47 1.29 7.63 -7.74
N GLY A 48 2.40 8.23 -7.28
CA GLY A 48 2.50 9.65 -6.98
C GLY A 48 1.94 10.06 -5.62
N ILE A 49 1.75 9.10 -4.71
CA ILE A 49 1.25 9.34 -3.35
C ILE A 49 2.44 9.52 -2.41
N GLU A 50 2.40 10.58 -1.59
CA GLU A 50 3.46 10.93 -0.64
C GLU A 50 3.44 10.06 0.64
#